data_AF-A0AAG5CZM4-F1
#
_entry.id   AF-A0AAG5CZM4-F1
#
_cell.length_a   1.000
_cell.length_b   1.000
_cell.length_c   1.000
_cell.angle_alpha   90.00
_cell.angle_beta   90.00
_cell.angle_gamma   90.00
#
_symmetry.space_group_name_H-M   'P 1'
#
loop_
_entity.id
_entity.type
_entity.pdbx_description
1 polymer ?
#
loop_
_entity_poly.entity_id
_entity_poly.type
_entity_poly.pdbx_seq_one_letter_code
_entity_poly.pdbx_strand_id
1 'polypeptide(L)'
;MADGVNWGEGARVAARSAVQGSIEYLNSAIFGIHQVTSTKEIFISLIRSFWEAHKYILQVGGALSTLTVAIVLPVQGSKQSIVCCCNVGDSLGYIFSKDNIVREITTASHDVTLMRDMRDALGALGPVYGDKPEMSNLTLSMSYVDEGDIVFLTSDGISDNFDPVVGKFAEAASSSSNSAAVSGNTSNSNASTNKHQTNQAPERKNIKPLLAPKRQNRSAPMLALGGTSELQPSNTNHPLPRPDRKVPVPVRKTVAHSAGVQEKNYGSKYVTRSKTFIEPVARRSNNVGVKTTSSPRSLPQVTAQQRHVLTLLRIADLLVYGINGSLRPCTNAKQLCQLLIDFVSCITAAKRKLLEQRELYYKVVTGPDGVRKEVPYTAHEHKVIRKRMVDGTTFSLLPGKLDHASIVAYTVRRRPEAIESTPEHII
;
A
#
# COMPACT_ATOMS: atom_id res chain seq x y z
N MET A 1 -9.44 0.28 -9.08
CA MET A 1 -8.91 0.15 -7.71
C MET A 1 -9.48 1.29 -6.88
N ALA A 2 -9.88 1.04 -5.65
CA ALA A 2 -10.23 2.08 -4.69
C ALA A 2 -9.76 1.59 -3.32
N ASP A 3 -9.16 2.46 -2.53
CA ASP A 3 -8.80 2.17 -1.15
C ASP A 3 -9.39 3.18 -0.18
N GLY A 4 -9.92 2.68 0.92
CA GLY A 4 -10.66 3.48 1.89
C GLY A 4 -9.69 4.25 2.78
N VAL A 5 -9.74 5.58 2.75
CA VAL A 5 -8.78 6.40 3.51
C VAL A 5 -9.05 6.28 5.01
N ASN A 6 -8.02 5.98 5.78
CA ASN A 6 -8.06 5.51 7.16
C ASN A 6 -8.57 4.06 7.29
N TRP A 7 -9.38 3.77 8.31
CA TRP A 7 -9.64 2.42 8.81
C TRP A 7 -11.12 2.26 9.17
N GLY A 8 -11.65 1.04 8.99
CA GLY A 8 -12.97 0.65 9.46
C GLY A 8 -14.08 0.84 8.43
N GLU A 9 -15.32 0.77 8.92
CA GLU A 9 -16.50 0.50 8.08
C GLU A 9 -16.80 1.61 7.06
N GLY A 10 -16.72 2.89 7.46
CA GLY A 10 -16.96 4.01 6.54
C GLY A 10 -16.00 4.05 5.36
N ALA A 11 -14.71 3.74 5.59
CA ALA A 11 -13.69 3.63 4.54
C ALA A 11 -13.96 2.41 3.62
N ARG A 12 -14.31 1.26 4.21
CA ARG A 12 -14.69 0.04 3.47
C ARG A 12 -15.91 0.25 2.57
N VAL A 13 -16.92 0.97 3.06
CA VAL A 13 -18.13 1.33 2.32
C VAL A 13 -17.79 2.30 1.20
N ALA A 14 -17.02 3.36 1.48
CA ALA A 14 -16.58 4.33 0.48
C ALA A 14 -15.83 3.67 -0.69
N ALA A 15 -14.85 2.81 -0.42
CA ALA A 15 -14.09 2.13 -1.46
C ALA A 15 -14.96 1.21 -2.35
N ARG A 16 -15.90 0.48 -1.74
CA ARG A 16 -16.84 -0.37 -2.50
C ARG A 16 -17.78 0.44 -3.38
N SER A 17 -18.36 1.52 -2.85
CA SER A 17 -19.24 2.41 -3.62
C SER A 17 -18.48 3.19 -4.70
N ALA A 18 -17.23 3.59 -4.44
CA ALA A 18 -16.39 4.23 -5.45
C ALA A 18 -16.19 3.34 -6.68
N VAL A 19 -15.87 2.06 -6.46
CA VAL A 19 -15.76 1.07 -7.55
C VAL A 19 -17.10 0.87 -8.23
N GLN A 20 -18.17 0.65 -7.47
CA GLN A 20 -19.49 0.35 -8.04
C GLN A 20 -20.00 1.50 -8.92
N GLY A 21 -20.09 2.72 -8.38
CA GLY A 21 -20.59 3.88 -9.12
C GLY A 21 -19.74 4.23 -10.35
N SER A 22 -18.41 4.08 -10.26
CA SER A 22 -17.54 4.27 -11.42
C SER A 22 -17.76 3.20 -12.49
N ILE A 23 -17.86 1.93 -12.12
CA ILE A 23 -17.96 0.81 -13.08
C ILE A 23 -19.35 0.76 -13.73
N GLU A 24 -20.42 1.02 -12.97
CA GLU A 24 -21.78 1.12 -13.51
C GLU A 24 -21.87 2.23 -14.57
N TYR A 25 -21.33 3.42 -14.27
CA TYR A 25 -21.29 4.52 -15.25
C TYR A 25 -20.49 4.14 -16.50
N LEU A 26 -19.27 3.61 -16.35
CA LEU A 26 -18.40 3.29 -17.49
C LEU A 26 -18.96 2.16 -18.36
N ASN A 27 -19.60 1.16 -17.76
CA ASN A 27 -20.29 0.11 -18.50
C ASN A 27 -21.39 0.68 -19.40
N SER A 28 -22.19 1.64 -18.91
CA SER A 28 -23.20 2.30 -19.73
C SER A 28 -22.61 3.29 -20.75
N ALA A 29 -21.55 4.02 -20.39
CA ALA A 29 -21.02 5.12 -21.20
C ALA A 29 -20.05 4.69 -22.31
N ILE A 30 -19.33 3.57 -22.13
CA ILE A 30 -18.29 3.09 -23.07
C ILE A 30 -18.70 1.78 -23.73
N PHE A 31 -19.39 0.89 -22.99
CA PHE A 31 -19.79 -0.43 -23.46
C PHE A 31 -21.31 -0.57 -23.67
N GLY A 32 -22.06 0.54 -23.59
CA GLY A 32 -23.48 0.60 -23.86
C GLY A 32 -23.81 0.75 -25.35
N ILE A 33 -24.99 1.32 -25.64
CA ILE A 33 -25.50 1.50 -27.01
C ILE A 33 -24.64 2.50 -27.81
N HIS A 34 -24.10 3.51 -27.14
CA HIS A 34 -23.21 4.49 -27.77
C HIS A 34 -21.77 3.97 -27.79
N GLN A 35 -21.24 3.72 -28.99
CA GLN A 35 -19.83 3.37 -29.16
C GLN A 35 -18.96 4.61 -29.04
N VAL A 36 -18.03 4.59 -28.09
CA VAL A 36 -17.01 5.63 -27.96
C VAL A 36 -15.90 5.38 -28.99
N THR A 37 -15.54 6.42 -29.75
CA THR A 37 -14.60 6.30 -30.89
C THR A 37 -13.28 7.03 -30.67
N SER A 38 -13.20 7.93 -29.69
CA SER A 38 -12.00 8.73 -29.42
C SER A 38 -11.50 8.63 -27.98
N THR A 39 -10.18 8.77 -27.79
CA THR A 39 -9.57 8.87 -26.45
C THR A 39 -10.11 10.06 -25.65
N LYS A 40 -10.51 11.14 -26.32
CA LYS A 40 -11.16 12.32 -25.71
C LYS A 40 -12.47 11.95 -25.02
N GLU A 41 -13.33 11.19 -25.68
CA GLU A 41 -14.60 10.70 -25.12
C GLU A 41 -14.38 9.69 -23.98
N ILE A 42 -13.35 8.84 -24.09
CA ILE A 42 -12.94 7.94 -22.99
C ILE A 42 -12.52 8.75 -21.75
N PHE A 43 -11.71 9.79 -21.91
CA PHE A 43 -11.32 10.66 -20.79
C PHE A 43 -12.47 11.45 -20.19
N ILE A 44 -13.41 11.95 -21.01
CA ILE A 44 -14.66 12.56 -20.52
C ILE A 44 -15.48 11.55 -19.71
N SER A 45 -15.54 10.30 -20.16
CA SER A 45 -16.25 9.22 -19.46
C SER A 45 -15.58 8.83 -18.15
N LEU A 46 -14.24 8.79 -18.11
CA LEU A 46 -13.45 8.58 -16.89
C LEU A 46 -13.65 9.70 -15.87
N ILE A 47 -13.63 10.98 -16.27
CA ILE A 47 -13.91 12.09 -15.34
C ILE A 47 -15.33 11.97 -14.76
N ARG A 48 -16.33 11.66 -15.61
CA ARG A 48 -17.72 11.51 -15.17
C ARG A 48 -17.91 10.30 -14.24
N SER A 49 -17.18 9.20 -14.46
CA SER A 49 -17.26 8.04 -13.56
C SER A 49 -16.75 8.33 -12.15
N PHE A 50 -15.79 9.25 -12.00
CA PHE A 50 -15.33 9.73 -10.70
C PHE A 50 -16.39 10.59 -9.98
N TRP A 51 -17.19 11.37 -10.73
CA TRP A 51 -18.33 12.09 -10.17
C TRP A 51 -19.45 11.15 -9.71
N GLU A 52 -19.80 10.12 -10.50
CA GLU A 52 -20.80 9.12 -10.08
C GLU A 52 -20.31 8.26 -8.91
N ALA A 53 -19.04 7.87 -8.90
CA ALA A 53 -18.39 7.24 -7.75
C ALA A 53 -18.51 8.10 -6.48
N HIS A 54 -18.16 9.39 -6.56
CA HIS A 54 -18.25 10.32 -5.44
C HIS A 54 -19.70 10.50 -4.96
N LYS A 55 -20.67 10.72 -5.85
CA LYS A 55 -22.10 10.80 -5.49
C LYS A 55 -22.57 9.54 -4.78
N TYR A 56 -22.19 8.35 -5.27
CA TYR A 56 -22.65 7.10 -4.69
C TYR A 56 -22.02 6.82 -3.32
N ILE A 57 -20.77 7.27 -3.07
CA ILE A 57 -20.19 7.30 -1.71
C ILE A 57 -21.07 8.15 -0.77
N LEU A 58 -21.46 9.36 -1.17
CA LEU A 58 -22.31 10.23 -0.35
C LEU A 58 -23.69 9.59 -0.10
N GLN A 59 -24.31 9.02 -1.13
CA GLN A 59 -25.63 8.38 -1.05
C GLN A 59 -25.68 7.24 -0.03
N VAL A 60 -24.61 6.44 0.10
CA VAL A 60 -24.54 5.34 1.08
C VAL A 60 -23.97 5.76 2.45
N GLY A 61 -23.66 7.05 2.65
CA GLY A 61 -23.02 7.53 3.88
C GLY A 61 -21.59 7.02 4.08
N GLY A 62 -20.86 6.75 2.99
CA GLY A 62 -19.45 6.35 3.05
C GLY A 62 -18.54 7.47 3.53
N ALA A 63 -17.38 7.09 4.07
CA ALA A 63 -16.31 8.02 4.39
C ALA A 63 -15.47 8.36 3.13
N LEU A 64 -14.15 8.37 3.25
CA LEU A 64 -13.25 8.79 2.19
C LEU A 64 -12.62 7.59 1.46
N SER A 65 -12.32 7.74 0.17
CA SER A 65 -11.63 6.71 -0.63
C SER A 65 -10.81 7.29 -1.76
N THR A 66 -9.65 6.70 -2.06
CA THR A 66 -8.96 6.87 -3.34
C THR A 66 -9.77 6.24 -4.47
N LEU A 67 -9.47 6.58 -5.73
CA LEU A 67 -9.98 5.86 -6.90
C LEU A 67 -8.98 5.93 -8.06
N THR A 68 -8.68 4.78 -8.63
CA THR A 68 -7.81 4.60 -9.81
C THR A 68 -8.52 3.70 -10.80
N VAL A 69 -8.77 4.19 -12.01
CA VAL A 69 -9.47 3.45 -13.06
C VAL A 69 -8.63 3.46 -14.31
N ALA A 70 -8.34 2.27 -14.84
CA ALA A 70 -7.63 2.09 -16.10
C ALA A 70 -8.51 1.28 -17.06
N ILE A 71 -8.58 1.72 -18.31
CA ILE A 71 -9.34 1.07 -19.39
C ILE A 71 -8.37 0.79 -20.53
N VAL A 72 -8.30 -0.47 -20.98
CA VAL A 72 -7.47 -0.89 -22.11
C VAL A 72 -8.35 -1.05 -23.34
N LEU A 73 -7.99 -0.39 -24.44
CA LEU A 73 -8.77 -0.33 -25.68
C LEU A 73 -7.86 -0.56 -26.89
N PRO A 74 -8.37 -1.19 -27.97
CA PRO A 74 -7.61 -1.29 -29.22
C PRO A 74 -7.43 0.08 -29.88
N VAL A 75 -6.33 0.27 -30.59
CA VAL A 75 -6.07 1.49 -31.38
C VAL A 75 -6.35 1.19 -32.86
N GLN A 76 -7.20 2.01 -33.49
CA GLN A 76 -7.55 1.83 -34.90
C GLN A 76 -6.31 1.87 -35.80
N GLY A 77 -6.17 0.90 -36.70
CA GLY A 77 -5.04 0.80 -37.62
C GLY A 77 -3.70 0.40 -36.97
N SER A 78 -3.69 0.01 -35.69
CA SER A 78 -2.48 -0.44 -34.99
C SER A 78 -2.66 -1.81 -34.35
N LYS A 79 -1.55 -2.54 -34.19
CA LYS A 79 -1.50 -3.81 -33.42
C LYS A 79 -1.42 -3.56 -31.91
N GLN A 80 -1.17 -2.32 -31.50
CA GLN A 80 -1.08 -1.92 -30.10
C GLN A 80 -2.46 -1.59 -29.52
N SER A 81 -2.58 -1.77 -28.21
CA SER A 81 -3.69 -1.19 -27.44
C SER A 81 -3.21 0.08 -26.73
N ILE A 82 -4.15 0.85 -26.21
CA ILE A 82 -3.89 2.00 -25.35
C ILE A 82 -4.54 1.75 -23.98
N VAL A 83 -3.80 2.00 -22.91
CA VAL A 83 -4.39 2.14 -21.57
C VAL A 83 -4.65 3.63 -21.33
N CYS A 84 -5.90 3.97 -21.01
CA CYS A 84 -6.30 5.29 -20.52
C CYS A 84 -6.59 5.19 -19.02
N CYS A 85 -6.01 6.06 -18.20
CA CYS A 85 -6.10 6.03 -16.76
C CYS A 85 -6.64 7.35 -16.20
N CYS A 86 -7.45 7.27 -15.15
CA CYS A 86 -7.84 8.37 -14.29
C CYS A 86 -7.54 7.99 -12.84
N ASN A 87 -6.93 8.89 -12.08
CA ASN A 87 -6.51 8.65 -10.70
C ASN A 87 -6.80 9.84 -9.78
N VAL A 88 -7.31 9.56 -8.59
CA VAL A 88 -7.37 10.47 -7.43
C VAL A 88 -6.89 9.68 -6.22
N GLY A 89 -5.98 10.27 -5.47
CA GLY A 89 -5.32 9.60 -4.36
C GLY A 89 -4.00 8.95 -4.74
N ASP A 90 -3.50 8.06 -3.88
CA ASP A 90 -2.17 7.45 -3.96
C ASP A 90 -2.19 5.93 -4.21
N SER A 91 -3.31 5.40 -4.69
CA SER A 91 -3.38 4.06 -5.26
C SER A 91 -2.78 4.06 -6.67
N LEU A 92 -1.59 3.49 -6.82
CA LEU A 92 -0.78 3.66 -8.03
C LEU A 92 -1.11 2.61 -9.12
N GLY A 93 -0.82 2.97 -10.37
CA GLY A 93 -1.03 2.12 -11.54
C GLY A 93 0.24 1.95 -12.37
N TYR A 94 0.48 0.75 -12.88
CA TYR A 94 1.74 0.34 -13.52
C TYR A 94 1.52 -0.50 -14.78
N ILE A 95 2.54 -0.55 -15.63
CA ILE A 95 2.66 -1.46 -16.77
C ILE A 95 3.94 -2.26 -16.60
N PHE A 96 3.84 -3.59 -16.63
CA PHE A 96 4.96 -4.50 -16.80
C PHE A 96 5.03 -4.95 -18.27
N SER A 97 6.12 -4.56 -18.95
CA SER A 97 6.38 -4.93 -20.35
C SER A 97 6.98 -6.34 -20.46
N LYS A 98 6.74 -6.98 -21.61
CA LYS A 98 7.47 -8.19 -22.06
C LYS A 98 9.00 -8.07 -21.98
N ASP A 99 9.54 -6.85 -22.08
CA ASP A 99 10.97 -6.54 -21.98
C ASP A 99 11.46 -6.49 -20.52
N ASN A 100 10.63 -6.93 -19.58
CA ASN A 100 10.86 -6.95 -18.13
C ASN A 100 11.00 -5.56 -17.47
N ILE A 101 10.43 -4.53 -18.10
CA ILE A 101 10.45 -3.15 -17.60
C ILE A 101 9.13 -2.83 -16.90
N VAL A 102 9.21 -2.26 -15.69
CA VAL A 102 8.06 -1.63 -15.01
C VAL A 102 8.10 -0.13 -15.21
N ARG A 103 6.96 0.45 -15.61
CA ARG A 103 6.73 1.90 -15.64
C ARG A 103 5.42 2.24 -14.93
N GLU A 104 5.38 3.40 -14.30
CA GLU A 104 4.16 3.89 -13.66
C GLU A 104 3.30 4.69 -14.66
N ILE A 105 1.99 4.48 -14.59
CA ILE A 105 0.94 5.18 -15.35
C ILE A 105 0.49 6.45 -14.59
N THR A 106 0.56 6.40 -13.26
CA THR A 106 0.09 7.43 -12.32
C THR A 106 1.16 8.44 -11.91
N THR A 107 2.33 8.48 -12.55
CA THR A 107 3.49 9.31 -12.12
C THR A 107 3.15 10.78 -11.88
N ALA A 108 2.23 11.36 -12.66
CA ALA A 108 1.84 12.78 -12.52
C ALA A 108 0.91 13.07 -11.31
N SER A 109 0.47 12.03 -10.58
CA SER A 109 -0.36 12.16 -9.37
C SER A 109 0.42 12.53 -8.11
N HIS A 110 1.75 12.57 -8.18
CA HIS A 110 2.63 12.96 -7.09
C HIS A 110 3.94 13.55 -7.62
N ASP A 111 4.57 14.43 -6.86
CA ASP A 111 5.86 15.00 -7.25
C ASP A 111 7.00 14.02 -6.96
N VAL A 112 7.49 13.34 -7.99
CA VAL A 112 8.63 12.42 -7.90
C VAL A 112 9.96 13.10 -7.54
N THR A 113 10.05 14.43 -7.57
CA THR A 113 11.23 15.18 -7.11
C THR A 113 11.23 15.40 -5.59
N LEU A 114 10.09 15.19 -4.93
CA LEU A 114 9.92 15.29 -3.49
C LEU A 114 9.76 13.91 -2.84
N MET A 115 10.17 13.79 -1.57
CA MET A 115 9.96 12.57 -0.79
C MET A 115 8.48 12.46 -0.43
N ARG A 116 7.78 11.44 -0.96
CA ARG A 116 6.35 11.18 -0.66
C ARG A 116 6.14 10.88 0.82
N ASP A 117 5.18 11.58 1.45
CA ASP A 117 4.67 11.20 2.76
C ASP A 117 3.65 10.05 2.59
N MET A 118 4.05 8.83 2.94
CA MET A 118 3.22 7.63 2.86
C MET A 118 1.97 7.65 3.76
N ARG A 119 1.73 8.73 4.52
CA ARG A 119 0.53 8.92 5.35
C ARG A 119 -0.50 9.82 4.69
N ASP A 120 -0.12 10.49 3.61
CA ASP A 120 -0.96 11.41 2.87
C ASP A 120 -1.39 10.78 1.55
N ALA A 121 -2.70 10.57 1.41
CA ALA A 121 -3.30 10.08 0.17
C ALA A 121 -3.29 11.16 -0.94
N LEU A 122 -2.99 12.42 -0.62
CA LEU A 122 -3.05 13.62 -1.49
C LEU A 122 -4.45 14.04 -1.91
N GLY A 123 -5.26 13.10 -2.41
CA GLY A 123 -6.63 13.33 -2.87
C GLY A 123 -7.57 12.18 -2.50
N ALA A 124 -8.87 12.48 -2.39
CA ALA A 124 -9.88 11.49 -2.01
C ALA A 124 -11.28 11.88 -2.51
N LEU A 125 -12.05 10.85 -2.88
CA LEU A 125 -13.50 10.93 -3.05
C LEU A 125 -14.21 10.79 -1.68
N GLY A 126 -15.53 11.02 -1.67
CA GLY A 126 -16.32 11.16 -0.46
C GLY A 126 -16.33 12.58 0.14
N PRO A 127 -16.87 12.76 1.35
CA PRO A 127 -17.10 14.06 1.99
C PRO A 127 -15.83 14.67 2.62
N VAL A 128 -14.86 15.09 1.79
CA VAL A 128 -13.61 15.72 2.28
C VAL A 128 -13.87 17.15 2.74
N TYR A 129 -14.51 17.94 1.88
CA TYR A 129 -14.81 19.36 2.08
C TYR A 129 -16.32 19.58 2.18
N GLY A 130 -16.94 18.99 3.20
CA GLY A 130 -18.40 18.91 3.30
C GLY A 130 -18.92 17.84 2.35
N ASP A 131 -19.67 18.23 1.33
CA ASP A 131 -20.16 17.35 0.26
C ASP A 131 -19.19 17.22 -0.93
N LYS A 132 -17.98 17.81 -0.88
CA LYS A 132 -17.04 17.87 -2.02
C LYS A 132 -15.83 16.95 -1.87
N PRO A 133 -15.33 16.36 -2.97
CA PRO A 133 -14.11 15.57 -2.98
C PRO A 133 -12.86 16.47 -2.98
N GLU A 134 -11.71 15.87 -2.71
CA GLU A 134 -10.40 16.46 -2.91
C GLU A 134 -9.76 15.92 -4.19
N MET A 135 -9.65 16.79 -5.19
CA MET A 135 -9.20 16.45 -6.55
C MET A 135 -7.84 17.10 -6.88
N SER A 136 -7.10 17.52 -5.85
CA SER A 136 -5.81 18.23 -5.95
C SER A 136 -4.78 17.50 -6.83
N ASN A 137 -4.79 16.16 -6.80
CA ASN A 137 -3.90 15.30 -7.57
C ASN A 137 -4.60 14.51 -8.68
N LEU A 138 -5.81 14.95 -9.10
CA LEU A 138 -6.54 14.33 -10.21
C LEU A 138 -5.64 14.25 -11.45
N THR A 139 -5.36 13.02 -11.87
CA THR A 139 -4.44 12.73 -12.97
C THR A 139 -5.15 11.97 -14.06
N LEU A 140 -5.03 12.44 -15.29
CA LEU A 140 -5.34 11.69 -16.50
C LEU A 140 -4.04 11.33 -17.22
N SER A 141 -3.91 10.08 -17.65
CA SER A 141 -2.76 9.64 -18.43
C SER A 141 -3.13 8.56 -19.43
N MET A 142 -2.33 8.44 -20.48
CA MET A 142 -2.45 7.34 -21.44
C MET A 142 -1.09 6.75 -21.80
N SER A 143 -1.09 5.51 -22.24
CA SER A 143 0.12 4.81 -22.70
C SER A 143 -0.24 3.72 -23.70
N TYR A 144 0.52 3.63 -24.79
CA TYR A 144 0.48 2.44 -25.66
C TYR A 144 0.99 1.23 -24.89
N VAL A 145 0.37 0.08 -25.12
CA VAL A 145 0.71 -1.23 -24.55
C VAL A 145 0.64 -2.30 -25.63
N ASP A 146 1.58 -3.24 -25.58
CA ASP A 146 1.64 -4.36 -26.51
C ASP A 146 0.85 -5.57 -25.97
N GLU A 147 0.52 -6.51 -26.85
CA GLU A 147 0.01 -7.81 -26.43
C GLU A 147 1.05 -8.55 -25.57
N GLY A 148 0.60 -9.09 -24.44
CA GLY A 148 1.45 -9.74 -23.44
C GLY A 148 1.85 -8.83 -22.27
N ASP A 149 1.80 -7.51 -22.44
CA ASP A 149 2.03 -6.57 -21.34
C ASP A 149 1.00 -6.79 -20.22
N ILE A 150 1.36 -6.49 -18.97
CA ILE A 150 0.45 -6.56 -17.82
C ILE A 150 0.24 -5.17 -17.24
N VAL A 151 -0.97 -4.65 -17.37
CA VAL A 151 -1.44 -3.45 -16.68
C VAL A 151 -1.90 -3.86 -15.29
N PHE A 152 -1.43 -3.20 -14.22
CA PHE A 152 -1.87 -3.51 -12.86
C PHE A 152 -2.02 -2.26 -12.00
N LEU A 153 -2.99 -2.28 -11.09
CA LEU A 153 -3.27 -1.21 -10.12
C LEU A 153 -3.15 -1.76 -8.71
N THR A 154 -2.61 -0.96 -7.80
CA THR A 154 -2.28 -1.35 -6.42
C THR A 154 -2.79 -0.35 -5.40
N SER A 155 -3.17 -0.80 -4.21
CA SER A 155 -3.25 0.08 -3.04
C SER A 155 -1.86 0.44 -2.50
N ASP A 156 -1.82 1.45 -1.62
CA ASP A 156 -0.62 1.88 -0.89
C ASP A 156 -0.01 0.73 -0.06
N GLY A 157 -0.85 -0.14 0.50
CA GLY A 157 -0.46 -1.37 1.20
C GLY A 157 0.34 -2.35 0.34
N ILE A 158 0.35 -2.21 -0.99
CA ILE A 158 1.31 -2.89 -1.87
C ILE A 158 2.48 -1.97 -2.24
N SER A 159 2.23 -0.79 -2.81
CA SER A 159 3.28 0.05 -3.40
C SER A 159 4.30 0.56 -2.38
N ASP A 160 3.85 0.94 -1.18
CA ASP A 160 4.70 1.53 -0.16
C ASP A 160 5.61 0.49 0.50
N ASN A 161 5.29 -0.81 0.35
CA ASN A 161 6.13 -1.89 0.85
C ASN A 161 7.43 -2.09 0.03
N PHE A 162 7.59 -1.43 -1.12
CA PHE A 162 8.86 -1.43 -1.86
C PHE A 162 9.88 -0.44 -1.31
N ASP A 163 9.45 0.70 -0.74
CA ASP A 163 10.36 1.74 -0.25
C ASP A 163 11.27 1.25 0.91
N PRO A 164 10.79 0.50 1.92
CA PRO A 164 11.63 -0.12 2.95
C PRO A 164 12.62 -1.18 2.41
N VAL A 165 12.52 -1.59 1.14
CA VAL A 165 13.53 -2.41 0.47
C VAL A 165 14.62 -1.51 -0.11
N VAL A 166 14.26 -0.44 -0.80
CA VAL A 166 15.20 0.57 -1.33
C VAL A 166 15.99 1.22 -0.19
N GLY A 167 15.33 1.57 0.91
CA GLY A 167 15.95 2.14 2.11
C GLY A 167 17.02 1.28 2.80
N LYS A 168 17.16 0.00 2.43
CA LYS A 168 18.25 -0.88 2.94
C LYS A 168 19.57 -0.74 2.18
N PHE A 169 19.52 -0.17 0.98
CA PHE A 169 20.71 -0.03 0.12
C PHE A 169 20.90 1.39 -0.43
N ALA A 170 19.98 2.32 -0.15
CA ALA A 170 20.10 3.74 -0.49
C ALA A 170 19.44 4.63 0.58
N GLU A 171 20.14 5.68 1.00
CA GLU A 171 19.64 6.71 1.92
C GLU A 171 19.06 7.90 1.14
N ALA A 172 18.05 8.60 1.68
CA ALA A 172 17.54 9.81 1.05
C ALA A 172 18.56 10.95 1.21
N ALA A 173 18.92 11.60 0.10
CA ALA A 173 19.78 12.77 0.10
C ALA A 173 19.15 13.89 0.95
N SER A 174 19.79 14.23 2.08
CA SER A 174 19.33 15.37 2.88
C SER A 174 19.47 16.65 2.06
N SER A 175 18.41 17.44 1.95
CA SER A 175 18.47 18.80 1.41
C SER A 175 19.26 19.69 2.37
N SER A 176 20.59 19.63 2.29
CA SER A 176 21.49 20.47 3.07
C SER A 176 21.30 21.91 2.63
N SER A 177 20.47 22.65 3.36
CA SER A 177 20.41 24.10 3.27
C SER A 177 21.80 24.65 3.61
N ASN A 178 22.53 25.07 2.59
CA ASN A 178 23.88 25.63 2.71
C ASN A 178 23.85 26.99 3.42
N SER A 179 23.65 26.98 4.74
CA SER A 179 24.10 28.05 5.63
C SER A 179 25.61 27.93 5.84
N ALA A 180 26.36 27.93 4.73
CA ALA A 180 27.81 28.08 4.76
C ALA A 180 28.12 29.50 5.20
N ALA A 181 28.49 29.66 6.46
CA ALA A 181 28.94 30.93 7.01
C ALA A 181 30.26 31.33 6.33
N VAL A 182 30.16 32.15 5.28
CA VAL A 182 31.33 32.84 4.71
C VAL A 182 31.74 33.92 5.69
N SER A 183 32.69 33.56 6.57
CA SER A 183 33.45 34.53 7.35
C SER A 183 34.27 35.39 6.37
N GLY A 184 33.88 36.65 6.21
CA GLY A 184 34.50 37.61 5.30
C GLY A 184 34.76 38.93 6.01
N ASN A 185 35.87 39.02 6.74
CA ASN A 185 36.36 40.30 7.27
C ASN A 185 36.88 41.18 6.12
N THR A 186 36.31 42.36 5.92
CA THR A 186 37.01 43.49 5.28
C THR A 186 36.50 44.81 5.83
N SER A 187 37.40 45.76 6.08
CA SER A 187 37.19 46.95 6.89
C SER A 187 36.94 48.25 6.09
N ASN A 188 36.06 49.09 6.63
CA ASN A 188 35.96 50.56 6.54
C ASN A 188 36.44 51.32 5.27
N SER A 189 35.55 52.15 4.70
CA SER A 189 35.68 53.63 4.83
C SER A 189 34.46 54.42 4.30
N ASN A 190 34.30 55.62 4.86
CA ASN A 190 33.16 56.55 4.83
C ASN A 190 32.71 57.09 3.45
N ALA A 191 31.42 57.43 3.32
CA ALA A 191 30.94 58.83 3.12
C ALA A 191 29.39 58.93 3.14
N SER A 192 28.87 60.10 3.54
CA SER A 192 27.44 60.34 3.85
C SER A 192 26.68 61.11 2.75
N THR A 193 25.37 60.87 2.56
CA THR A 193 24.36 61.96 2.38
C THR A 193 22.88 61.52 2.49
N ASN A 194 22.19 62.07 3.50
CA ASN A 194 20.78 62.47 3.63
C ASN A 194 19.58 61.89 2.80
N LYS A 195 18.63 61.34 3.59
CA LYS A 195 17.19 61.71 3.75
C LYS A 195 16.04 61.00 2.98
N HIS A 196 15.12 60.54 3.84
CA HIS A 196 13.65 60.40 3.72
C HIS A 196 13.02 59.36 2.76
N GLN A 197 12.36 58.36 3.35
CA GLN A 197 10.89 58.20 3.24
C GLN A 197 10.27 57.28 4.31
N THR A 198 9.15 57.74 4.87
CA THR A 198 7.96 57.03 5.44
C THR A 198 8.09 55.62 6.05
N ASN A 199 7.78 55.52 7.36
CA ASN A 199 7.45 54.28 8.05
C ASN A 199 5.97 53.90 7.92
N GLN A 200 5.69 52.60 7.71
CA GLN A 200 4.73 51.72 8.43
C GLN A 200 4.08 50.68 7.50
N ALA A 201 4.61 49.46 7.52
CA ALA A 201 4.00 48.23 7.00
C ALA A 201 4.44 47.04 7.89
N PRO A 202 3.68 45.93 7.98
CA PRO A 202 3.57 45.17 9.24
C PRO A 202 4.55 44.01 9.43
N GLU A 203 4.68 43.56 10.68
CA GLU A 203 5.49 42.41 11.11
C GLU A 203 5.15 41.11 10.36
N ARG A 204 6.13 40.52 9.66
CA ARG A 204 6.10 39.10 9.28
C ARG A 204 6.67 38.25 10.41
N LYS A 205 5.81 37.56 11.15
CA LYS A 205 6.23 36.56 12.16
C LYS A 205 6.75 35.29 11.51
N ASN A 206 7.89 34.80 12.00
CA ASN A 206 8.54 33.56 11.57
C ASN A 206 7.60 32.35 11.70
N ILE A 207 7.25 31.71 10.58
CA ILE A 207 6.55 30.43 10.56
C ILE A 207 7.60 29.31 10.45
N LYS A 208 7.82 28.59 11.54
CA LYS A 208 8.54 27.31 11.53
C LYS A 208 7.65 26.27 10.82
N PRO A 209 8.18 25.34 10.01
CA PRO A 209 7.39 24.29 9.40
C PRO A 209 6.93 23.32 10.50
N LEU A 210 5.67 23.47 10.93
CA LEU A 210 5.04 22.57 11.87
C LEU A 210 4.56 21.33 11.10
N LEU A 211 4.96 20.13 11.56
CA LEU A 211 4.46 18.87 10.99
C LEU A 211 2.92 18.88 11.02
N ALA A 212 2.30 18.49 9.89
CA ALA A 212 0.85 18.46 9.77
C ALA A 212 0.22 17.60 10.90
N PRO A 213 -0.73 18.15 11.69
CA PRO A 213 -1.33 17.41 12.79
C PRO A 213 -2.24 16.31 12.25
N LYS A 214 -2.14 15.13 12.86
CA LYS A 214 -2.96 13.94 12.59
C LYS A 214 -4.45 14.24 12.78
N ARG A 215 -5.15 14.64 11.71
CA ARG A 215 -6.59 14.97 11.72
C ARG A 215 -7.45 13.71 11.86
N GLN A 216 -7.61 13.24 13.09
CA GLN A 216 -8.69 12.31 13.44
C GLN A 216 -10.03 13.05 13.40
N ASN A 217 -10.74 12.93 12.27
CA ASN A 217 -12.16 13.28 12.26
C ASN A 217 -12.92 12.28 13.13
N ARG A 218 -13.55 12.80 14.20
CA ARG A 218 -14.45 12.02 15.05
C ARG A 218 -15.75 11.76 14.29
N SER A 219 -16.16 10.50 14.19
CA SER A 219 -17.50 10.14 13.76
C SER A 219 -18.54 10.81 14.67
N ALA A 220 -19.53 11.48 14.09
CA ALA A 220 -20.67 12.01 14.84
C ALA A 220 -21.58 10.86 15.33
N PRO A 221 -22.30 11.02 16.47
CA PRO A 221 -23.18 9.98 16.99
C PRO A 221 -24.47 9.87 16.17
N MET A 222 -25.06 8.69 16.13
CA MET A 222 -26.37 8.47 15.52
C MET A 222 -27.48 9.18 16.30
N LEU A 223 -28.34 9.91 15.58
CA LEU A 223 -29.66 10.33 16.08
C LEU A 223 -30.57 9.09 16.14
N ALA A 224 -31.04 8.75 17.34
CA ALA A 224 -32.11 7.79 17.53
C ALA A 224 -33.46 8.53 17.50
N LEU A 225 -34.30 8.20 16.52
CA LEU A 225 -35.72 8.61 16.49
C LEU A 225 -36.57 7.44 17.02
N GLY A 226 -37.54 7.74 17.88
CA GLY A 226 -38.32 6.73 18.61
C GLY A 226 -39.70 6.40 18.01
N GLY A 227 -40.34 5.38 18.58
CA GLY A 227 -41.65 4.84 18.19
C GLY A 227 -41.52 3.53 17.40
N THR A 228 -42.30 2.46 17.65
CA THR A 228 -43.45 2.28 18.56
C THR A 228 -43.56 0.84 19.09
N SER A 229 -44.46 0.65 20.05
CA SER A 229 -44.76 -0.56 20.82
C SER A 229 -45.21 -1.82 20.05
N GLU A 230 -45.25 -2.93 20.81
CA GLU A 230 -45.97 -4.22 20.61
C GLU A 230 -45.24 -5.33 19.80
N LEU A 231 -45.36 -6.63 20.11
CA LEU A 231 -46.04 -7.35 21.23
C LEU A 231 -45.36 -8.71 21.56
N GLN A 232 -45.79 -9.39 22.63
CA GLN A 232 -45.53 -10.82 22.91
C GLN A 232 -46.81 -11.65 22.63
N PRO A 233 -46.70 -12.99 22.46
CA PRO A 233 -47.14 -13.85 23.57
C PRO A 233 -46.21 -15.06 23.86
N SER A 234 -46.62 -15.85 24.87
CA SER A 234 -45.79 -16.67 25.75
C SER A 234 -45.87 -18.20 25.59
N ASN A 235 -44.81 -18.89 26.04
CA ASN A 235 -44.76 -20.18 26.77
C ASN A 235 -45.34 -21.49 26.17
N THR A 236 -44.55 -22.57 26.27
CA THR A 236 -44.83 -23.77 27.13
C THR A 236 -43.61 -24.72 27.23
N ASN A 237 -43.65 -25.73 28.12
CA ASN A 237 -42.47 -26.37 28.76
C ASN A 237 -42.25 -27.89 28.48
N HIS A 238 -40.97 -28.32 28.48
CA HIS A 238 -40.42 -29.65 28.89
C HIS A 238 -40.76 -30.94 28.09
N PRO A 239 -40.07 -32.11 28.29
CA PRO A 239 -38.61 -32.34 28.24
C PRO A 239 -38.15 -33.67 27.53
N LEU A 240 -36.85 -33.75 27.16
CA LEU A 240 -35.88 -34.92 27.08
C LEU A 240 -36.34 -36.40 26.87
N PRO A 241 -35.59 -37.25 26.11
CA PRO A 241 -34.24 -37.71 26.53
C PRO A 241 -33.18 -38.03 25.42
N ARG A 242 -31.96 -38.41 25.86
CA ARG A 242 -30.77 -38.83 25.05
C ARG A 242 -30.78 -40.32 24.68
N PRO A 243 -29.83 -40.79 23.83
CA PRO A 243 -28.77 -41.68 24.35
C PRO A 243 -27.33 -41.45 23.79
N ASP A 244 -26.36 -42.24 24.28
CA ASP A 244 -24.89 -42.03 24.23
C ASP A 244 -24.09 -42.62 23.03
N ARG A 245 -22.89 -42.06 22.80
CA ARG A 245 -21.63 -42.78 22.45
C ARG A 245 -20.42 -41.82 22.58
N LYS A 246 -19.52 -41.93 23.57
CA LYS A 246 -18.45 -42.93 23.86
C LYS A 246 -17.24 -42.91 22.90
N VAL A 247 -16.10 -42.48 23.44
CA VAL A 247 -14.72 -42.49 22.89
C VAL A 247 -14.04 -43.85 23.17
N PRO A 248 -13.05 -44.28 22.35
CA PRO A 248 -12.08 -45.30 22.80
C PRO A 248 -10.59 -44.97 22.50
N VAL A 249 -9.75 -45.11 23.54
CA VAL A 249 -8.27 -45.19 23.60
C VAL A 249 -7.94 -45.89 24.94
N PRO A 250 -6.83 -46.64 25.19
CA PRO A 250 -5.75 -47.20 24.34
C PRO A 250 -5.56 -48.74 24.50
N VAL A 251 -4.57 -49.32 23.80
CA VAL A 251 -3.83 -50.53 24.27
C VAL A 251 -2.32 -50.32 24.13
N ARG A 252 -1.54 -50.88 25.06
CA ARG A 252 -0.08 -50.69 25.25
C ARG A 252 0.64 -52.04 25.23
N LYS A 253 1.84 -52.12 24.64
CA LYS A 253 2.86 -53.14 24.99
C LYS A 253 4.27 -52.54 25.05
N THR A 254 5.09 -53.14 25.89
CA THR A 254 6.44 -52.77 26.38
C THR A 254 7.55 -53.31 25.44
N VAL A 255 8.85 -53.00 25.57
CA VAL A 255 9.79 -53.48 26.63
C VAL A 255 11.19 -52.79 26.54
N ALA A 256 11.83 -52.67 27.72
CA ALA A 256 13.28 -52.53 28.03
C ALA A 256 14.08 -51.24 27.77
N HIS A 257 15.00 -50.98 28.73
CA HIS A 257 16.03 -49.95 28.75
C HIS A 257 17.42 -50.55 28.53
N SER A 258 18.35 -49.74 27.99
CA SER A 258 19.76 -49.77 28.38
C SER A 258 20.38 -48.39 28.18
N ALA A 259 21.26 -47.97 29.09
CA ALA A 259 21.75 -46.59 29.19
C ALA A 259 22.96 -46.31 28.27
N GLY A 260 23.13 -45.04 27.88
CA GLY A 260 24.29 -44.53 27.16
C GLY A 260 24.26 -43.01 27.06
N VAL A 261 25.18 -42.34 27.77
CA VAL A 261 25.28 -40.87 27.82
C VAL A 261 25.94 -40.35 26.53
N GLN A 262 25.20 -39.56 25.74
CA GLN A 262 25.78 -38.62 24.77
C GLN A 262 24.88 -37.39 24.60
N GLU A 263 25.44 -36.20 24.77
CA GLU A 263 24.79 -34.94 24.39
C GLU A 263 24.55 -34.93 22.87
N LYS A 264 23.33 -34.53 22.44
CA LYS A 264 23.02 -34.32 21.03
C LYS A 264 22.35 -32.97 20.81
N ASN A 265 23.15 -32.05 20.27
CA ASN A 265 22.67 -30.81 19.67
C ASN A 265 21.62 -31.11 18.59
N TYR A 266 20.37 -30.71 18.82
CA TYR A 266 19.34 -30.68 17.77
C TYR A 266 19.57 -29.48 16.85
N GLY A 267 20.49 -29.65 15.90
CA GLY A 267 20.65 -28.72 14.79
C GLY A 267 19.44 -28.79 13.85
N SER A 268 18.55 -27.79 13.93
CA SER A 268 17.42 -27.65 13.01
C SER A 268 17.92 -27.42 11.58
N LYS A 269 17.80 -28.44 10.74
CA LYS A 269 17.94 -28.30 9.28
C LYS A 269 16.67 -27.62 8.72
N TYR A 270 16.78 -27.00 7.55
CA TYR A 270 15.75 -26.17 6.89
C TYR A 270 15.56 -24.72 7.38
N VAL A 271 16.65 -23.95 7.45
CA VAL A 271 16.63 -22.53 7.04
C VAL A 271 17.82 -22.28 6.11
N THR A 272 17.65 -22.56 4.81
CA THR A 272 18.66 -22.21 3.80
C THR A 272 18.61 -20.72 3.54
N ARG A 273 19.38 -19.98 4.33
CA ARG A 273 19.61 -18.53 4.27
C ARG A 273 19.84 -18.07 2.82
N SER A 274 19.03 -17.12 2.35
CA SER A 274 18.97 -16.70 0.95
C SER A 274 20.26 -16.03 0.47
N LYS A 275 20.79 -16.52 -0.66
CA LYS A 275 21.92 -15.92 -1.40
C LYS A 275 21.46 -14.78 -2.35
N THR A 276 20.67 -13.85 -1.83
CA THR A 276 20.39 -12.55 -2.48
C THR A 276 21.06 -11.39 -1.74
N PHE A 277 21.90 -11.69 -0.74
CA PHE A 277 22.96 -10.78 -0.33
C PHE A 277 23.98 -10.65 -1.46
N ILE A 278 24.24 -9.42 -1.89
CA ILE A 278 25.53 -9.08 -2.50
C ILE A 278 26.56 -9.26 -1.39
N GLU A 279 27.32 -10.35 -1.42
CA GLU A 279 28.48 -10.50 -0.53
C GLU A 279 29.47 -9.37 -0.82
N PRO A 280 29.94 -8.62 0.19
CA PRO A 280 31.03 -7.68 -0.02
C PRO A 280 32.26 -8.47 -0.43
N VAL A 281 32.70 -8.28 -1.69
CA VAL A 281 33.77 -9.02 -2.36
C VAL A 281 34.92 -9.37 -1.40
N ALA A 282 35.04 -10.67 -1.07
CA ALA A 282 36.18 -11.20 -0.36
C ALA A 282 37.42 -11.02 -1.25
N ARG A 283 38.30 -10.09 -0.87
CA ARG A 283 39.50 -9.75 -1.64
C ARG A 283 40.41 -10.97 -1.74
N ARG A 284 40.64 -11.47 -2.97
CA ARG A 284 41.86 -12.22 -3.26
C ARG A 284 43.04 -11.28 -3.01
N SER A 285 43.95 -11.71 -2.15
CA SER A 285 45.16 -10.96 -1.83
C SER A 285 46.04 -10.81 -3.08
N ASN A 286 46.30 -9.58 -3.47
CA ASN A 286 47.57 -9.18 -4.10
C ASN A 286 47.93 -7.78 -3.59
N ASN A 287 49.17 -7.62 -3.12
CA ASN A 287 49.62 -6.45 -2.38
C ASN A 287 49.88 -5.25 -3.30
N VAL A 288 49.15 -4.14 -3.09
CA VAL A 288 49.73 -2.78 -3.11
C VAL A 288 49.05 -1.98 -2.00
N GLY A 289 49.84 -1.33 -1.13
CA GLY A 289 49.33 -0.70 0.08
C GLY A 289 48.66 0.66 -0.17
N VAL A 290 47.38 0.77 0.20
CA VAL A 290 46.72 2.07 0.42
C VAL A 290 46.05 2.03 1.80
N LYS A 291 46.59 2.81 2.75
CA LYS A 291 45.99 2.99 4.08
C LYS A 291 44.65 3.72 3.91
N THR A 292 43.55 2.99 4.05
CA THR A 292 42.20 3.56 4.09
C THR A 292 41.70 3.57 5.53
N THR A 293 41.54 4.76 6.08
CA THR A 293 40.81 4.99 7.34
C THR A 293 39.35 4.62 7.12
N SER A 294 38.96 3.42 7.55
CA SER A 294 37.60 2.90 7.34
C SER A 294 36.60 3.59 8.27
N SER A 295 35.96 4.65 7.78
CA SER A 295 34.63 5.01 8.26
C SER A 295 33.66 3.85 8.01
N PRO A 296 32.60 3.69 8.83
CA PRO A 296 31.52 2.79 8.47
C PRO A 296 30.93 3.25 7.13
N ARG A 297 30.81 2.33 6.16
CA ARG A 297 30.28 2.64 4.83
C ARG A 297 28.83 3.12 4.95
N SER A 298 28.61 4.43 4.84
CA SER A 298 27.29 5.01 4.66
C SER A 298 26.66 4.48 3.37
N LEU A 299 25.34 4.34 3.33
CA LEU A 299 24.66 3.96 2.10
C LEU A 299 24.78 5.09 1.06
N PRO A 300 24.70 4.79 -0.24
CA PRO A 300 24.64 5.82 -1.28
C PRO A 300 23.42 6.71 -1.05
N GLN A 301 23.65 8.02 -1.05
CA GLN A 301 22.61 9.04 -0.91
C GLN A 301 21.96 9.26 -2.28
N VAL A 302 20.63 9.18 -2.36
CA VAL A 302 19.85 9.29 -3.59
C VAL A 302 18.76 10.35 -3.50
N THR A 303 18.47 11.02 -4.61
CA THR A 303 17.33 11.95 -4.71
C THR A 303 16.00 11.20 -4.67
N ALA A 304 14.89 11.90 -4.40
CA ALA A 304 13.56 11.29 -4.46
C ALA A 304 13.27 10.67 -5.84
N GLN A 305 13.67 11.33 -6.93
CA GLN A 305 13.50 10.83 -8.29
C GLN A 305 14.31 9.54 -8.53
N GLN A 306 15.56 9.48 -8.05
CA GLN A 306 16.37 8.26 -8.11
C GLN A 306 15.74 7.15 -7.27
N ARG A 307 15.18 7.47 -6.10
CA ARG A 307 14.50 6.53 -5.21
C ARG A 307 13.21 5.96 -5.85
N HIS A 308 12.46 6.78 -6.58
CA HIS A 308 11.33 6.34 -7.41
C HIS A 308 11.80 5.38 -8.52
N VAL A 309 12.85 5.71 -9.26
CA VAL A 309 13.41 4.80 -10.29
C VAL A 309 13.90 3.48 -9.69
N LEU A 310 14.59 3.51 -8.55
CA LEU A 310 15.00 2.30 -7.81
C LEU A 310 13.79 1.47 -7.34
N THR A 311 12.68 2.12 -7.02
CA THR A 311 11.41 1.45 -6.68
C THR A 311 10.84 0.70 -7.89
N LEU A 312 10.76 1.34 -9.06
CA LEU A 312 10.31 0.69 -10.30
C LEU A 312 11.20 -0.50 -10.69
N LEU A 313 12.53 -0.33 -10.62
CA LEU A 313 13.50 -1.41 -10.82
C LEU A 313 13.30 -2.55 -9.82
N ARG A 314 12.99 -2.24 -8.55
CA ARG A 314 12.74 -3.27 -7.53
C ARG A 314 11.43 -4.02 -7.75
N ILE A 315 10.39 -3.37 -8.30
CA ILE A 315 9.17 -4.04 -8.74
C ILE A 315 9.51 -4.98 -9.92
N ALA A 316 10.26 -4.49 -10.92
CA ALA A 316 10.68 -5.29 -12.07
C ALA A 316 11.49 -6.54 -11.65
N ASP A 317 12.54 -6.36 -10.84
CA ASP A 317 13.33 -7.46 -10.25
C ASP A 317 12.43 -8.51 -9.58
N LEU A 318 11.46 -8.06 -8.77
CA LEU A 318 10.55 -8.97 -8.09
C LEU A 318 9.72 -9.76 -9.10
N LEU A 319 9.15 -9.11 -10.12
CA LEU A 319 8.34 -9.76 -11.15
C LEU A 319 9.13 -10.74 -12.04
N VAL A 320 10.44 -10.54 -12.21
CA VAL A 320 11.34 -11.38 -13.03
C VAL A 320 11.93 -12.56 -12.24
N TYR A 321 12.42 -12.29 -11.04
CA TYR A 321 13.22 -13.22 -10.23
C TYR A 321 12.48 -13.76 -9.00
N GLY A 322 11.24 -13.32 -8.76
CA GLY A 322 10.48 -13.66 -7.56
C GLY A 322 11.13 -13.21 -6.26
N ILE A 323 10.52 -13.59 -5.13
CA ILE A 323 10.99 -13.21 -3.79
C ILE A 323 12.36 -13.84 -3.47
N ASN A 324 12.64 -15.03 -4.01
CA ASN A 324 13.81 -15.85 -3.70
C ASN A 324 14.95 -15.79 -4.73
N GLY A 325 14.82 -15.01 -5.81
CA GLY A 325 15.85 -14.91 -6.86
C GLY A 325 15.86 -16.06 -7.87
N SER A 326 14.74 -16.76 -8.08
CA SER A 326 14.60 -17.79 -9.11
C SER A 326 14.05 -17.15 -10.39
N LEU A 327 14.78 -17.28 -11.50
CA LEU A 327 14.35 -16.85 -12.84
C LEU A 327 13.02 -17.52 -13.24
N ARG A 328 11.92 -16.84 -12.94
CA ARG A 328 10.53 -17.23 -13.25
C ARG A 328 9.70 -15.96 -13.48
N PRO A 329 9.86 -15.29 -14.63
CA PRO A 329 9.14 -14.06 -14.92
C PRO A 329 7.62 -14.25 -14.84
N CYS A 330 6.92 -13.24 -14.32
CA CYS A 330 5.47 -13.21 -14.32
C CYS A 330 4.94 -13.14 -15.76
N THR A 331 4.31 -14.20 -16.22
CA THR A 331 3.77 -14.31 -17.59
C THR A 331 2.31 -13.90 -17.71
N ASN A 332 1.62 -13.69 -16.59
CA ASN A 332 0.20 -13.36 -16.57
C ASN A 332 -0.22 -12.64 -15.27
N ALA A 333 -1.34 -11.93 -15.36
CA ALA A 333 -1.94 -11.16 -14.27
C ALA A 333 -2.10 -11.95 -12.95
N LYS A 334 -2.49 -13.24 -13.01
CA LYS A 334 -2.67 -14.07 -11.80
C LYS A 334 -1.35 -14.31 -11.06
N GLN A 335 -0.28 -14.63 -11.78
CA GLN A 335 1.07 -14.78 -11.20
C GLN A 335 1.55 -13.47 -10.56
N LEU A 336 1.37 -12.35 -11.27
CA LEU A 336 1.75 -11.02 -10.77
C LEU A 336 0.99 -10.66 -9.48
N CYS A 337 -0.34 -10.87 -9.44
CA CYS A 337 -1.14 -10.64 -8.23
C CYS A 337 -0.68 -11.49 -7.04
N GLN A 338 -0.48 -12.80 -7.25
CA GLN A 338 -0.02 -13.70 -6.19
C GLN A 338 1.33 -13.26 -5.64
N LEU A 339 2.29 -12.96 -6.53
CA LEU A 339 3.66 -12.64 -6.14
C LEU A 339 3.76 -11.32 -5.36
N LEU A 340 2.95 -10.32 -5.70
CA LEU A 340 2.92 -9.04 -4.99
C LEU A 340 2.25 -9.16 -3.61
N ILE A 341 1.21 -9.99 -3.49
CA ILE A 341 0.60 -10.33 -2.20
C ILE A 341 1.57 -11.15 -1.32
N ASP A 342 2.28 -12.12 -1.90
CA ASP A 342 3.29 -12.92 -1.19
C ASP A 342 4.46 -12.05 -0.70
N PHE A 343 4.91 -11.10 -1.52
CA PHE A 343 5.98 -10.15 -1.17
C PHE A 343 5.58 -9.27 0.03
N VAL A 344 4.40 -8.66 -0.03
CA VAL A 344 3.87 -7.83 1.08
C VAL A 344 3.65 -8.68 2.32
N SER A 345 3.17 -9.91 2.16
CA SER A 345 3.01 -10.88 3.26
C SER A 345 4.35 -11.17 3.94
N CYS A 346 5.40 -11.45 3.15
CA CYS A 346 6.75 -11.70 3.64
C CYS A 346 7.39 -10.49 4.34
N ILE A 347 7.41 -9.30 3.72
CA ILE A 347 8.12 -8.14 4.28
C ILE A 347 7.50 -7.65 5.60
N THR A 348 6.18 -7.75 5.74
CA THR A 348 5.44 -7.35 6.96
C THR A 348 5.25 -8.48 7.98
N ALA A 349 5.72 -9.71 7.69
CA ALA A 349 5.51 -10.88 8.54
C ALA A 349 5.99 -10.69 9.98
N ALA A 350 7.08 -9.96 10.19
CA ALA A 350 7.58 -9.65 11.53
C ALA A 350 6.63 -8.72 12.31
N LYS A 351 6.04 -7.72 11.66
CA LYS A 351 5.06 -6.82 12.30
C LYS A 351 3.76 -7.54 12.66
N ARG A 352 3.26 -8.43 11.78
CA ARG A 352 2.09 -9.29 12.07
C ARG A 352 2.36 -10.18 13.28
N LYS A 353 3.45 -10.95 13.26
CA LYS A 353 3.85 -11.81 14.39
C LYS A 353 3.96 -11.06 15.71
N LEU A 354 4.47 -9.82 15.70
CA LEU A 354 4.53 -8.99 16.91
C LEU A 354 3.12 -8.60 17.39
N LEU A 355 2.23 -8.16 16.50
CA LEU A 355 0.82 -7.80 16.81
C LEU A 355 -0.07 -8.99 17.20
N GLU A 356 0.35 -10.21 16.87
CA GLU A 356 -0.33 -11.48 17.15
C GLU A 356 0.20 -12.17 18.41
N GLN A 357 1.17 -11.58 19.12
CA GLN A 357 1.71 -12.11 20.39
C GLN A 357 0.61 -12.29 21.45
N ARG A 358 0.54 -13.48 22.06
CA ARG A 358 -0.49 -13.87 23.03
C ARG A 358 -0.50 -12.95 24.26
N GLU A 359 0.67 -12.46 24.64
CA GLU A 359 0.93 -11.54 25.74
C GLU A 359 0.26 -10.17 25.57
N LEU A 360 -0.19 -9.80 24.36
CA LEU A 360 -0.96 -8.59 24.10
C LEU A 360 -2.45 -8.74 24.40
N TYR A 361 -2.95 -9.98 24.43
CA TYR A 361 -4.38 -10.31 24.55
C TYR A 361 -4.74 -10.91 25.92
N TYR A 362 -3.76 -11.51 26.63
CA TYR A 362 -3.98 -12.18 27.91
C TYR A 362 -2.97 -11.72 28.98
N LYS A 363 -3.46 -11.58 30.22
CA LYS A 363 -2.65 -11.47 31.43
C LYS A 363 -2.69 -12.77 32.22
N VAL A 364 -1.57 -13.14 32.82
CA VAL A 364 -1.50 -14.29 33.75
C VAL A 364 -1.77 -13.78 35.16
N VAL A 365 -2.88 -14.22 35.75
CA VAL A 365 -3.29 -13.89 37.12
C VAL A 365 -3.12 -15.12 38.00
N THR A 366 -2.46 -14.98 39.16
CA THR A 366 -2.37 -16.05 40.16
C THR A 366 -3.60 -15.97 41.06
N GLY A 367 -4.38 -17.06 41.13
CA GLY A 367 -5.52 -17.17 42.04
C GLY A 367 -5.10 -17.38 43.50
N PRO A 368 -6.03 -17.30 44.46
CA PRO A 368 -5.76 -17.53 45.88
C PRO A 368 -5.17 -18.93 46.15
N ASP A 369 -5.51 -19.93 45.33
CA ASP A 369 -5.00 -21.30 45.41
C ASP A 369 -3.57 -21.46 44.83
N GLY A 370 -2.87 -20.36 44.52
CA GLY A 370 -1.55 -20.36 43.85
C GLY A 370 -1.58 -20.72 42.35
N VAL A 371 -2.74 -21.13 41.82
CA VAL A 371 -2.90 -21.52 40.42
C VAL A 371 -2.85 -20.31 39.49
N ARG A 372 -1.92 -20.30 38.55
CA ARG A 372 -1.82 -19.29 37.48
C ARG A 372 -2.87 -19.55 36.40
N LYS A 373 -3.72 -18.57 36.11
CA LYS A 373 -4.76 -18.63 35.06
C LYS A 373 -4.56 -17.48 34.08
N GLU A 374 -4.73 -17.76 32.78
CA GLU A 374 -4.79 -16.71 31.76
C GLU A 374 -6.17 -16.06 31.76
N VAL A 375 -6.20 -14.73 31.79
CA VAL A 375 -7.43 -13.92 31.74
C VAL A 375 -7.26 -12.91 30.59
N PRO A 376 -8.23 -12.80 29.65
CA PRO A 376 -8.13 -11.83 28.57
C PRO A 376 -8.12 -10.40 29.11
N TYR A 377 -7.39 -9.50 28.43
CA TYR A 377 -7.46 -8.08 28.71
C TYR A 377 -8.83 -7.50 28.32
N THR A 378 -9.29 -6.52 29.07
CA THR A 378 -10.42 -5.68 28.66
C THR A 378 -10.06 -4.91 27.38
N ALA A 379 -11.07 -4.48 26.61
CA ALA A 379 -10.87 -3.70 25.39
C ALA A 379 -10.04 -2.41 25.62
N HIS A 380 -10.13 -1.80 26.82
CA HIS A 380 -9.33 -0.63 27.17
C HIS A 380 -7.86 -0.99 27.45
N GLU A 381 -7.58 -1.98 28.31
CA GLU A 381 -6.22 -2.47 28.58
C GLU A 381 -5.53 -2.88 27.28
N HIS A 382 -6.20 -3.69 26.46
CA HIS A 382 -5.69 -4.17 25.17
C HIS A 382 -5.36 -3.01 24.21
N LYS A 383 -6.19 -1.96 24.15
CA LYS A 383 -5.93 -0.75 23.36
C LYS A 383 -4.69 -0.01 23.84
N VAL A 384 -4.49 0.12 25.16
CA VAL A 384 -3.31 0.78 25.75
C VAL A 384 -2.04 -0.04 25.48
N ILE A 385 -2.09 -1.37 25.63
CA ILE A 385 -0.96 -2.28 25.40
C ILE A 385 -0.55 -2.26 23.92
N ARG A 386 -1.50 -2.43 22.99
CA ARG A 386 -1.23 -2.32 21.54
C ARG A 386 -0.64 -0.97 21.17
N LYS A 387 -1.19 0.13 21.71
CA LYS A 387 -0.66 1.48 21.45
C LYS A 387 0.80 1.59 21.90
N ARG A 388 1.12 1.18 23.13
CA ARG A 388 2.51 1.17 23.65
C ARG A 388 3.45 0.35 22.77
N MET A 389 2.99 -0.79 22.25
CA MET A 389 3.82 -1.64 21.39
C MET A 389 4.05 -1.03 20.01
N VAL A 390 3.02 -0.45 19.38
CA VAL A 390 3.10 0.21 18.06
C VAL A 390 3.93 1.51 18.13
N ASP A 391 3.76 2.30 19.18
CA ASP A 391 4.57 3.49 19.48
C ASP A 391 6.00 3.11 19.93
N GLY A 392 6.30 1.82 20.09
CA GLY A 392 7.60 1.29 20.49
C GLY A 392 8.64 1.29 19.37
N THR A 393 9.91 1.51 19.74
CA THR A 393 11.05 1.51 18.81
C THR A 393 11.18 0.19 18.06
N THR A 394 10.96 -0.95 18.74
CA THR A 394 11.00 -2.29 18.12
C THR A 394 10.02 -2.42 16.96
N PHE A 395 8.77 -1.99 17.11
CA PHE A 395 7.78 -2.07 16.02
C PHE A 395 8.10 -1.10 14.88
N SER A 396 8.58 0.10 15.22
CA SER A 396 8.98 1.13 14.25
C SER A 396 10.17 0.73 13.38
N LEU A 397 11.12 -0.04 13.92
CA LEU A 397 12.31 -0.54 13.21
C LEU A 397 12.03 -1.75 12.30
N LEU A 398 10.88 -2.42 12.44
CA LEU A 398 10.53 -3.52 11.55
C LEU A 398 10.17 -2.99 10.14
N PRO A 399 10.53 -3.70 9.07
CA PRO A 399 10.24 -3.28 7.71
C PRO A 399 8.75 -3.40 7.35
N GLY A 400 8.37 -2.69 6.29
CA GLY A 400 7.05 -2.78 5.66
C GLY A 400 5.94 -1.94 6.31
N LYS A 401 4.91 -1.64 5.53
CA LYS A 401 3.70 -0.91 5.92
C LYS A 401 2.55 -1.90 6.12
N LEU A 402 1.80 -1.79 7.22
CA LEU A 402 0.67 -2.67 7.54
C LEU A 402 -0.66 -1.94 7.27
N ASP A 403 -1.03 -1.89 6.00
CA ASP A 403 -2.30 -1.35 5.52
C ASP A 403 -3.01 -2.37 4.63
N HIS A 404 -4.15 -1.97 4.06
CA HIS A 404 -4.96 -2.83 3.20
C HIS A 404 -4.22 -3.11 1.88
N ALA A 405 -3.95 -4.39 1.62
CA ALA A 405 -3.17 -4.85 0.48
C ALA A 405 -4.09 -5.39 -0.63
N SER A 406 -4.35 -4.57 -1.65
CA SER A 406 -5.19 -4.91 -2.79
C SER A 406 -4.45 -4.73 -4.12
N ILE A 407 -4.72 -5.63 -5.07
CA ILE A 407 -4.18 -5.57 -6.42
C ILE A 407 -5.21 -6.06 -7.44
N VAL A 408 -5.26 -5.39 -8.60
CA VAL A 408 -5.95 -5.88 -9.80
C VAL A 408 -4.98 -5.80 -10.97
N ALA A 409 -4.97 -6.83 -11.83
CA ALA A 409 -4.09 -6.90 -12.98
C ALA A 409 -4.82 -7.45 -14.21
N TYR A 410 -4.45 -6.96 -15.38
CA TYR A 410 -4.97 -7.34 -16.68
C TYR A 410 -3.82 -7.59 -17.65
N THR A 411 -3.74 -8.81 -18.17
CA THR A 411 -2.82 -9.13 -19.28
C THR A 411 -3.45 -8.65 -20.57
N VAL A 412 -2.78 -7.73 -21.26
CA VAL A 412 -3.19 -7.19 -22.55
C VAL A 412 -3.23 -8.32 -23.57
N ARG A 413 -4.40 -8.53 -24.16
CA ARG A 413 -4.64 -9.48 -25.25
C ARG A 413 -5.23 -8.73 -26.42
N ARG A 414 -4.86 -9.11 -27.64
CA ARG A 414 -5.61 -8.65 -28.80
C ARG A 414 -7.01 -9.24 -28.76
N ARG A 415 -8.00 -8.42 -29.12
CA ARG A 415 -9.27 -8.95 -29.61
C ARG A 415 -8.92 -9.72 -30.89
N PRO A 416 -9.39 -10.95 -31.10
CA PRO A 416 -9.33 -11.55 -32.42
C PRO A 416 -9.92 -10.55 -33.41
N GLU A 417 -9.23 -10.32 -34.53
CA GLU A 417 -9.87 -9.65 -35.66
C GLU A 417 -11.13 -10.46 -35.96
N ALA A 418 -12.30 -9.81 -35.89
CA ALA A 418 -13.51 -10.46 -36.34
C ALA A 418 -13.26 -10.80 -37.80
N ILE A 419 -13.27 -12.10 -38.13
CA ILE A 419 -13.27 -12.56 -39.52
C ILE A 419 -14.37 -11.76 -40.19
N GLU A 420 -14.00 -10.95 -41.18
CA GLU A 420 -14.99 -10.23 -41.98
C GLU A 420 -15.95 -11.27 -42.50
N SER A 421 -17.18 -11.25 -41.98
CA SER A 421 -18.23 -12.12 -42.49
C SER A 421 -18.53 -11.59 -43.88
N THR A 422 -17.87 -12.19 -44.88
CA THR A 422 -18.19 -11.97 -46.28
C THR A 422 -19.71 -12.04 -46.42
N PRO A 423 -20.37 -11.03 -46.98
CA PRO A 423 -21.81 -11.06 -47.15
C PRO A 423 -22.11 -12.17 -48.17
N GLU A 424 -22.41 -13.37 -47.67
CA GLU A 424 -23.05 -14.40 -48.48
C GLU A 424 -24.38 -13.82 -48.92
N HIS A 425 -24.46 -13.49 -50.21
CA HIS A 425 -25.70 -13.14 -50.87
C HIS A 425 -26.66 -14.31 -50.74
N ILE A 426 -27.58 -14.22 -49.79
CA ILE A 426 -28.79 -15.02 -49.79
C ILE A 426 -29.63 -14.51 -50.96
N ILE A 427 -29.81 -15.38 -51.96
CA ILE A 427 -30.67 -15.23 -53.13
C ILE A 427 -32.13 -15.39 -52.70
#